data_AF-A0A3B8MRK6-F1
#
_entry.id   AF-A0A3B8MRK6-F1
#
_cell.length_a   1.000
_cell.length_b   1.000
_cell.length_c   1.000
_cell.angle_alpha   90.00
_cell.angle_beta   90.00
_cell.angle_gamma   90.00
#
_symmetry.space_group_name_H-M   'P 1'
#
loop_
_entity.id
_entity.type
_entity.pdbx_description
1 polymer ?
#
loop_
_entity_poly.entity_id
_entity_poly.type
_entity_poly.pdbx_seq_one_letter_code
_entity_poly.pdbx_strand_id
1 'polypeptide(L)'
;KGADKYVAFDEALGHLIKRLRRAKDKKMVHHGQQRQESFGELSATGFSEIDVTPADVELIRSVATGSIPTMAAEDALGNGTADESPVVIRRKVFEPLSMSAEDAVDHMELVGHDFFLYIDLNSSLPSVVYRRKGWDYGVISLGE
;
A
#
# COMPACT_ATOMS: atom_id res chain seq x y z
N LYS A 1 -13.71 44.74 7.07
CA LYS A 1 -13.70 44.15 5.72
C LYS A 1 -12.86 42.88 5.81
N GLY A 2 -13.52 41.74 6.00
CA GLY A 2 -12.82 40.45 6.16
C GLY A 2 -12.16 40.08 4.85
N ALA A 3 -10.87 39.77 4.88
CA ALA A 3 -10.18 39.21 3.73
C ALA A 3 -10.90 37.92 3.30
N ASP A 4 -11.06 37.76 2.00
CA ASP A 4 -11.72 36.60 1.40
C ASP A 4 -11.04 35.31 1.90
N LYS A 5 -11.84 34.30 2.29
CA LYS A 5 -11.34 33.08 2.97
C LYS A 5 -10.29 32.36 2.13
N TYR A 6 -10.45 32.44 0.81
CA TYR A 6 -9.51 31.89 -0.16
C TYR A 6 -8.17 32.61 -0.17
N VAL A 7 -8.17 33.94 -0.05
CA VAL A 7 -6.93 34.74 0.02
C VAL A 7 -6.12 34.40 1.26
N ALA A 8 -6.78 34.25 2.41
CA ALA A 8 -6.11 33.85 3.65
C ALA A 8 -5.55 32.41 3.58
N PHE A 9 -6.27 31.51 2.91
CA PHE A 9 -5.83 30.13 2.69
C PHE A 9 -4.60 30.08 1.78
N ASP A 10 -4.59 30.80 0.66
CA ASP A 10 -3.48 30.84 -0.28
C ASP A 10 -2.21 31.40 0.37
N GLU A 11 -2.36 32.43 1.20
CA GLU A 11 -1.25 32.99 1.98
C GLU A 11 -0.68 31.95 2.97
N ALA A 12 -1.56 31.26 3.72
CA ALA A 12 -1.15 30.21 4.66
C ALA A 12 -0.44 29.04 3.96
N LEU A 13 -0.96 28.61 2.80
CA LEU A 13 -0.36 27.57 1.96
C LEU A 13 1.02 27.99 1.46
N GLY A 14 1.16 29.24 1.02
CA GLY A 14 2.46 29.82 0.64
C GLY A 14 3.47 29.82 1.81
N HIS A 15 3.02 30.09 3.03
CA HIS A 15 3.85 30.02 4.24
C HIS A 15 4.28 28.59 4.59
N LEU A 16 3.38 27.62 4.47
CA LEU A 16 3.68 26.20 4.73
C LEU A 16 4.73 25.67 3.76
N ILE A 17 4.56 25.92 2.46
CA ILE A 17 5.51 25.47 1.43
C ILE A 17 6.90 26.06 1.67
N LYS A 18 6.99 27.35 2.03
CA LYS A 18 8.27 27.99 2.38
C LYS A 18 8.95 27.32 3.59
N ARG A 19 8.18 26.95 4.63
CA ARG A 19 8.71 26.25 5.81
C ARG A 19 9.21 24.85 5.47
N LEU A 20 8.44 24.10 4.68
CA LEU A 20 8.83 22.75 4.22
C LEU A 20 10.10 22.79 3.38
N ARG A 21 10.22 23.75 2.45
CA ARG A 21 11.45 23.94 1.67
C ARG A 21 12.66 24.21 2.56
N ARG A 22 12.56 25.16 3.50
CA ARG A 22 13.67 25.43 4.45
C ARG A 22 14.03 24.24 5.32
N ALA A 23 13.03 23.46 5.77
CA ALA A 23 13.27 22.25 6.54
C ALA A 23 13.98 21.17 5.72
N LYS A 24 13.58 20.99 4.45
CA LYS A 24 14.27 20.12 3.49
C LYS A 24 15.70 20.60 3.22
N ASP A 25 15.89 21.88 2.93
CA ASP A 25 17.20 22.47 2.65
C ASP A 25 18.13 22.34 3.86
N LYS A 26 17.61 22.46 5.09
CA LYS A 26 18.38 22.20 6.32
C LYS A 26 18.77 20.72 6.48
N LYS A 27 17.95 19.79 5.98
CA LYS A 27 18.26 18.35 5.96
C LYS A 27 19.16 17.97 4.79
N MET A 28 19.15 18.73 3.70
CA MET A 28 20.07 18.54 2.59
C MET A 28 21.46 19.01 3.01
N VAL A 29 22.37 18.06 3.10
CA VAL A 29 23.76 18.35 3.39
C VAL A 29 24.40 19.01 2.17
N HIS A 30 24.73 20.29 2.32
CA HIS A 30 25.56 21.01 1.37
C HIS A 30 27.03 20.81 1.79
N HIS A 31 27.80 20.16 0.93
CA HIS A 31 29.22 19.79 1.03
C HIS A 31 30.05 20.43 2.16
N GLY A 32 30.71 19.60 2.98
CA GLY A 32 31.58 20.02 4.08
C GLY A 32 31.72 18.93 5.16
N GLN A 33 32.40 19.24 6.27
CA GLN A 33 32.67 18.36 7.42
C GLN A 33 31.43 17.71 8.10
N GLN A 34 30.22 18.02 7.65
CA GLN A 34 28.96 17.38 8.05
C GLN A 34 28.34 16.56 6.90
N ARG A 35 29.18 15.93 6.07
CA ARG A 35 28.74 14.97 5.05
C ARG A 35 28.08 13.78 5.76
N GLN A 36 26.88 13.36 5.31
CA GLN A 36 26.36 12.05 5.74
C GLN A 36 27.31 10.97 5.25
N GLU A 37 27.62 10.00 6.10
CA GLU A 37 28.47 8.88 5.73
C GLU A 37 27.96 8.24 4.44
N SER A 38 28.89 8.00 3.52
CA SER A 38 28.51 7.38 2.24
C SER A 38 28.10 5.93 2.46
N PHE A 39 27.28 5.37 1.55
CA PHE A 39 26.89 3.95 1.66
C PHE A 39 28.10 3.00 1.75
N GLY A 40 29.20 3.31 1.06
CA GLY A 40 30.43 2.53 1.15
C GLY A 40 31.13 2.64 2.51
N GLU A 41 31.03 3.79 3.17
CA GLU A 41 31.59 4.05 4.50
C GLU A 41 30.77 3.33 5.58
N LEU A 42 29.43 3.41 5.49
CA LEU A 42 28.50 2.63 6.31
C LEU A 42 28.69 1.12 6.13
N SER A 43 28.91 0.67 4.89
CA SER A 43 29.19 -0.74 4.63
C SER A 43 30.54 -1.19 5.18
N ALA A 44 31.54 -0.31 5.25
CA ALA A 44 32.85 -0.62 5.80
C ALA A 44 32.81 -0.79 7.32
N THR A 45 31.94 -0.04 8.02
CA THR A 45 31.70 -0.16 9.46
C THR A 45 30.58 -1.16 9.80
N GLY A 46 30.12 -1.94 8.82
CA GLY A 46 29.11 -2.98 9.00
C GLY A 46 27.76 -2.46 9.50
N PHE A 47 27.42 -1.20 9.18
CA PHE A 47 26.22 -0.50 9.65
C PHE A 47 26.13 -0.37 11.18
N SER A 48 27.25 -0.44 11.90
CA SER A 48 27.28 -0.44 13.38
C SER A 48 26.64 0.78 14.05
N GLU A 49 26.57 1.93 13.37
CA GLU A 49 25.89 3.14 13.87
C GLU A 49 24.38 3.15 13.60
N ILE A 50 23.88 2.18 12.83
CA ILE A 50 22.47 2.02 12.51
C ILE A 50 21.98 0.76 13.24
N ASP A 51 20.78 0.82 13.82
CA ASP A 51 20.14 -0.35 14.45
C ASP A 51 19.57 -1.32 13.39
N VAL A 52 20.44 -1.74 12.47
CA VAL A 52 20.15 -2.65 11.36
C VAL A 52 21.14 -3.80 11.44
N THR A 53 20.64 -4.97 11.81
CA THR A 53 21.39 -6.23 11.79
C THR A 53 21.25 -6.88 10.42
N PRO A 54 22.35 -7.16 9.71
CA PRO A 54 22.26 -7.91 8.45
C PRO A 54 21.72 -9.31 8.73
N ALA A 55 20.77 -9.76 7.92
CA ALA A 55 20.22 -11.11 8.02
C ALA A 55 21.29 -12.16 7.66
N ASP A 56 21.26 -13.30 8.34
CA ASP A 56 22.16 -14.41 8.05
C ASP A 56 22.00 -14.91 6.61
N VAL A 57 23.11 -15.34 6.01
CA VAL A 57 23.15 -15.81 4.61
C VAL A 57 22.19 -16.99 4.38
N GLU A 58 22.01 -17.84 5.38
CA GLU A 58 21.09 -18.97 5.33
C GLU A 58 19.63 -18.52 5.31
N LEU A 59 19.28 -17.47 6.08
CA LEU A 59 17.96 -16.84 6.05
C LEU A 59 17.67 -16.18 4.70
N ILE A 60 18.66 -15.49 4.12
CA ILE A 60 18.49 -14.87 2.79
C ILE A 60 18.20 -15.95 1.73
N ARG A 61 18.91 -17.09 1.79
CA ARG A 61 18.71 -18.21 0.87
C ARG A 61 17.35 -18.88 1.08
N SER A 62 16.92 -19.08 2.33
CA SER A 62 15.64 -19.71 2.63
C SER A 62 14.43 -18.84 2.24
N VAL A 63 14.55 -17.51 2.39
CA VAL A 63 13.57 -16.54 1.88
C VAL A 63 13.51 -16.56 0.35
N ALA A 64 14.66 -16.61 -0.34
CA ALA A 64 14.71 -16.69 -1.79
C ALA A 64 14.05 -17.97 -2.35
N THR A 65 14.09 -19.08 -1.60
CA THR A 65 13.42 -20.34 -1.96
C THR A 65 11.97 -20.43 -1.45
N GLY A 66 11.47 -19.40 -0.75
CA GLY A 66 10.11 -19.36 -0.21
C GLY A 66 9.86 -20.28 0.99
N SER A 67 10.92 -20.84 1.59
CA SER A 67 10.85 -21.77 2.72
C SER A 67 11.25 -21.06 4.01
N ILE A 68 10.32 -20.28 4.58
CA ILE A 68 10.56 -19.56 5.84
C ILE A 68 9.92 -20.34 6.99
N PRO A 69 10.69 -20.74 8.03
CA PRO A 69 10.09 -21.20 9.28
C PRO A 69 9.45 -20.00 9.99
N THR A 70 8.12 -19.98 10.09
CA THR A 70 7.41 -18.99 10.88
C THR A 70 7.65 -19.27 12.37
N MET A 71 8.26 -18.32 13.09
CA MET A 71 8.34 -18.38 14.55
C MET A 71 6.95 -18.21 15.16
N ALA A 72 6.28 -19.32 15.49
CA ALA A 72 5.23 -19.46 16.51
C ALA A 72 4.73 -20.92 16.60
N ALA A 73 5.62 -21.89 16.79
CA ALA A 73 5.24 -23.31 16.85
C ALA A 73 5.73 -24.04 18.10
N GLU A 74 6.11 -23.33 19.18
CA GLU A 74 6.65 -23.97 20.39
C GLU A 74 5.75 -23.93 21.63
N ASP A 75 4.61 -23.21 21.63
CA ASP A 75 3.70 -23.16 22.81
C ASP A 75 2.32 -23.82 22.63
N ALA A 76 2.09 -24.60 21.58
CA ALA A 76 0.79 -25.26 21.33
C ALA A 76 0.88 -26.79 21.32
N LEU A 77 1.48 -27.39 22.36
CA LEU A 77 1.36 -28.84 22.60
C LEU A 77 0.15 -29.10 23.51
N GLY A 78 -1.05 -29.16 22.93
CA GLY A 78 -2.28 -29.43 23.67
C GLY A 78 -3.49 -29.66 22.77
N ASN A 79 -3.67 -30.93 22.38
CA ASN A 79 -4.81 -31.52 21.65
C ASN A 79 -4.93 -31.18 20.16
N GLY A 80 -4.89 -32.24 19.36
CA GLY A 80 -4.90 -32.18 17.91
C GLY A 80 -6.28 -32.06 17.27
N THR A 81 -6.26 -31.44 16.10
CA THR A 81 -7.01 -31.79 14.89
C THR A 81 -6.28 -31.11 13.73
N ALA A 82 -6.04 -31.84 12.65
CA ALA A 82 -5.23 -31.41 11.51
C ALA A 82 -5.98 -30.45 10.57
N ASP A 83 -6.37 -29.25 11.01
CA ASP A 83 -7.16 -28.34 10.16
C ASP A 83 -7.08 -26.81 10.43
N GLU A 84 -6.12 -26.29 11.21
CA GLU A 84 -5.96 -24.82 11.32
C GLU A 84 -4.96 -24.28 10.31
N SER A 85 -5.40 -24.17 9.07
CA SER A 85 -4.73 -23.29 8.09
C SER A 85 -4.94 -21.84 8.54
N PRO A 86 -3.89 -21.01 8.74
CA PRO A 86 -4.01 -19.65 9.29
C PRO A 86 -4.69 -18.63 8.35
N VAL A 87 -5.42 -19.11 7.33
CA VAL A 87 -6.09 -18.29 6.32
C VAL A 87 -7.36 -17.69 6.91
N VAL A 88 -7.28 -16.43 7.32
CA VAL A 88 -8.45 -15.67 7.78
C VAL A 88 -9.23 -15.14 6.55
N ILE A 89 -10.35 -15.78 6.22
CA ILE A 89 -11.26 -15.31 5.17
C ILE A 89 -12.17 -14.22 5.75
N ARG A 90 -11.96 -12.96 5.30
CA ARG A 90 -12.84 -11.85 5.68
C ARG A 90 -14.06 -11.78 4.77
N ARG A 91 -15.25 -11.65 5.36
CA ARG A 91 -16.52 -11.50 4.64
C ARG A 91 -17.03 -10.07 4.73
N LYS A 92 -17.40 -9.47 3.60
CA LYS A 92 -18.20 -8.25 3.53
C LYS A 92 -19.41 -8.52 2.63
N VAL A 93 -20.57 -8.05 3.06
CA VAL A 93 -21.82 -8.13 2.28
C VAL A 93 -22.24 -6.69 2.01
N PHE A 94 -22.51 -6.39 0.75
CA PHE A 94 -22.98 -5.08 0.29
C PHE A 94 -24.36 -5.25 -0.35
N GLU A 95 -25.16 -4.19 -0.35
CA GLU A 95 -26.43 -4.20 -1.07
C GLU A 95 -26.18 -4.21 -2.59
N PRO A 96 -26.96 -4.99 -3.36
CA PRO A 96 -26.79 -5.07 -4.81
C PRO A 96 -27.28 -3.79 -5.48
N LEU A 97 -26.34 -2.99 -5.99
CA LEU A 97 -26.63 -1.82 -6.81
C LEU A 97 -26.59 -2.23 -8.29
N SER A 98 -27.69 -1.95 -9.00
CA SER A 98 -27.78 -2.13 -10.44
C SER A 98 -27.29 -0.87 -11.17
N MET A 99 -26.26 -0.99 -12.00
CA MET A 99 -25.69 0.13 -12.76
C MET A 99 -25.09 -0.34 -14.09
N SER A 100 -24.72 0.59 -14.96
CA SER A 100 -23.99 0.25 -16.20
C SER A 100 -22.52 -0.06 -15.91
N ALA A 101 -21.84 -0.70 -16.86
CA ALA A 101 -20.40 -0.95 -16.72
C ALA A 101 -19.58 0.36 -16.62
N GLU A 102 -20.02 1.42 -17.29
CA GLU A 102 -19.36 2.74 -17.26
C GLU A 102 -19.50 3.37 -15.86
N ASP A 103 -20.71 3.38 -15.30
CA ASP A 103 -20.94 3.88 -13.94
C ASP A 103 -20.15 3.07 -12.90
N ALA A 104 -20.03 1.76 -13.09
CA ALA A 104 -19.25 0.89 -12.23
C ALA A 104 -17.75 1.23 -12.27
N VAL A 105 -17.20 1.63 -13.42
CA VAL A 105 -15.81 2.14 -13.54
C VAL A 105 -15.67 3.44 -12.74
N ASP A 106 -16.59 4.37 -12.88
CA ASP A 106 -16.54 5.65 -12.17
C ASP A 106 -16.57 5.44 -10.64
N HIS A 107 -17.43 4.55 -10.16
CA HIS A 107 -17.47 4.17 -8.75
C HIS A 107 -16.19 3.45 -8.29
N MET A 108 -15.63 2.57 -9.11
CA MET A 108 -14.37 1.88 -8.82
C MET A 108 -13.22 2.88 -8.63
N GLU A 109 -13.11 3.85 -9.54
CA GLU A 109 -12.08 4.90 -9.50
C GLU A 109 -12.30 5.87 -8.33
N LEU A 110 -13.55 6.18 -7.99
CA LEU A 110 -13.89 7.03 -6.85
C LEU A 110 -13.48 6.40 -5.52
N VAL A 111 -13.71 5.10 -5.35
CA VAL A 111 -13.32 4.38 -4.11
C VAL A 111 -11.82 4.05 -4.13
N GLY A 112 -11.20 4.01 -5.31
CA GLY A 112 -9.78 3.68 -5.48
C GLY A 112 -9.50 2.20 -5.26
N HIS A 113 -10.42 1.33 -5.65
CA HIS A 113 -10.26 -0.12 -5.59
C HIS A 113 -9.90 -0.71 -6.96
N ASP A 114 -9.28 -1.89 -6.97
CA ASP A 114 -8.87 -2.56 -8.21
C ASP A 114 -10.04 -3.27 -8.93
N PHE A 115 -11.14 -3.50 -8.22
CA PHE A 115 -12.35 -4.13 -8.73
C PHE A 115 -13.62 -3.58 -8.08
N PHE A 116 -14.76 -3.70 -8.75
CA PHE A 116 -16.06 -3.26 -8.27
C PHE A 116 -17.17 -4.25 -8.69
N LEU A 117 -17.91 -4.80 -7.71
CA LEU A 117 -19.04 -5.71 -7.96
C LEU A 117 -20.35 -4.93 -8.12
N TYR A 118 -21.15 -5.31 -9.10
CA TYR A 118 -22.43 -4.69 -9.41
C TYR A 118 -23.38 -5.67 -10.09
N ILE A 119 -24.66 -5.31 -10.20
CA ILE A 119 -25.59 -5.99 -11.11
C ILE A 119 -25.65 -5.18 -12.40
N ASP A 120 -25.35 -5.81 -13.53
CA ASP A 120 -25.41 -5.11 -14.82
C ASP A 120 -26.87 -4.81 -15.20
N LEU A 121 -27.17 -3.56 -15.52
CA LEU A 121 -28.52 -3.12 -15.91
C LEU A 121 -29.03 -3.82 -17.16
N ASN A 122 -28.15 -4.16 -18.10
CA ASN A 122 -28.55 -4.73 -19.38
C ASN A 122 -28.81 -6.23 -19.29
N SER A 123 -27.87 -6.97 -18.70
CA SER A 123 -27.96 -8.43 -18.58
C SER A 123 -28.66 -8.91 -17.31
N SER A 124 -28.84 -8.03 -16.30
CA SER A 124 -29.29 -8.39 -14.95
C SER A 124 -28.41 -9.45 -14.27
N LEU A 125 -27.16 -9.60 -14.73
CA LEU A 125 -26.20 -10.56 -14.20
C LEU A 125 -25.25 -9.91 -13.19
N PRO A 126 -24.88 -10.63 -12.10
CA PRO A 126 -23.79 -10.22 -11.24
C PRO A 126 -22.50 -10.11 -12.04
N SER A 127 -21.92 -8.92 -12.02
CA SER A 127 -20.74 -8.57 -12.81
C SER A 127 -19.71 -7.87 -11.95
N VAL A 128 -18.45 -7.92 -12.36
CA VAL A 128 -17.35 -7.22 -11.72
C VAL A 128 -16.53 -6.48 -12.79
N VAL A 129 -16.32 -5.18 -12.57
CA VAL A 129 -15.33 -4.39 -13.32
C VAL A 129 -13.99 -4.51 -12.61
N TYR A 130 -12.89 -4.56 -13.35
CA TYR A 130 -11.55 -4.54 -12.78
C TYR A 130 -10.54 -3.81 -13.67
N ARG A 131 -9.47 -3.31 -13.07
CA ARG A 131 -8.38 -2.60 -13.75
C ARG A 131 -7.40 -3.57 -14.44
N ARG A 132 -7.01 -3.28 -15.68
CA ARG A 132 -5.95 -3.97 -16.43
C ARG A 132 -4.73 -3.05 -16.62
N LYS A 133 -3.65 -3.59 -17.22
CA LYS A 133 -2.45 -2.80 -17.53
C LYS A 133 -2.79 -1.75 -18.60
N GLY A 134 -2.16 -0.58 -18.52
CA GLY A 134 -2.23 0.41 -19.58
C GLY A 134 -3.50 1.27 -19.63
N TRP A 135 -4.20 1.45 -18.51
CA TRP A 135 -5.48 2.19 -18.41
C TRP A 135 -6.67 1.51 -19.08
N ASP A 136 -6.58 0.20 -19.29
CA ASP A 136 -7.69 -0.61 -19.78
C ASP A 136 -8.55 -1.15 -18.62
N TYR A 137 -9.85 -1.27 -18.84
CA TYR A 137 -10.79 -1.90 -17.91
C TYR A 137 -11.36 -3.19 -18.51
N GLY A 138 -11.62 -4.18 -17.65
CA GLY A 138 -12.26 -5.43 -18.03
C GLY A 138 -13.53 -5.68 -17.23
N VAL A 139 -14.44 -6.47 -17.79
CA VAL A 139 -15.68 -6.89 -17.13
C VAL A 139 -15.73 -8.41 -17.11
N ILE A 140 -16.07 -9.00 -15.96
CA ILE A 140 -16.38 -10.42 -15.82
C ILE A 140 -17.80 -10.53 -15.28
N SER A 141 -18.64 -11.32 -15.95
CA SER A 141 -20.04 -11.54 -15.58
C SER A 141 -20.26 -13.01 -15.27
N LEU A 142 -21.14 -13.29 -14.31
CA LEU A 142 -21.62 -14.64 -14.01
C LEU A 142 -22.91 -14.89 -14.80
N GLY A 143 -22.83 -15.75 -15.82
CA GLY A 143 -23.98 -16.22 -16.60
C GLY A 143 -24.27 -17.71 -16.37
N GLU A 144 -25.43 -18.15 -16.82
CA GLU A 144 -25.82 -19.58 -16.89
C GLU A 144 -25.17 -20.30 -18.08
#